data_AF-A0A1M6NK43-F1
#
_entry.id   AF-A0A1M6NK43-F1
#
_cell.length_a   1.000
_cell.length_b   1.000
_cell.length_c   1.000
_cell.angle_alpha   90.00
_cell.angle_beta   90.00
_cell.angle_gamma   90.00
#
_symmetry.space_group_name_H-M   'P 1'
#
loop_
_entity.id
_entity.type
_entity.pdbx_description
1 polymer ?
#
loop_
_entity_poly.entity_id
_entity_poly.type
_entity_poly.pdbx_seq_one_letter_code
_entity_poly.pdbx_strand_id
1 'polypeptide(L)'
;MHYTGLILAAGLSLTAVNTANAAPVGTSFGGAGFDKVGLHPIPAQYVNPYEARRQEDALRLSRNDRRTIQGNLQSLGFNPGPADGLFGARTRDAIASWQRGSGNPVSGYLTRQQVFDLDDAALRAQPGGGQSSSNLVADLHFWTETGAADGNIEGMRRYLQRYPNGYHADVARNQIRAQNTQVSSDERRFWRQVRDVDTPHAYRLYLEEYPRGHYANNAYARLREIDPQTPNPNARPAHIVAWNEARQRDTIAGYEEYLRNFPNSQHARDARVRLKELRNDTVTSHEMRAWRRAQTDDTIAAYRDYIDRFPEGYFVRHAQKRIKELKRNKPRNDAQPADQVAWKEARRIDTISGYTLFLRDYPNSRRAPDARKRLEELRGDAIARKDMKAWRRAQEEDSISGYAAYLDGFPNGRFERDARRRLRELRNTSQSDARPADQRAWEAAHKTGTLEAYKRFLRDYPHSSYVPLAKNNVRRLSK
;
A
#
# COMPACT_ATOMS: atom_id res chain seq x y z
N MET A 1 -45.51 -22.83 26.30
CA MET A 1 -44.23 -22.53 26.99
C MET A 1 -43.68 -21.25 26.40
N HIS A 2 -43.70 -20.18 27.19
CA HIS A 2 -43.13 -18.87 26.90
C HIS A 2 -41.61 -18.85 27.10
N TYR A 3 -40.93 -17.86 26.49
CA TYR A 3 -39.72 -17.09 26.90
C TYR A 3 -39.10 -16.51 25.58
N THR A 4 -39.39 -15.26 25.15
CA THR A 4 -38.84 -13.91 25.52
C THR A 4 -37.47 -13.54 24.92
N GLY A 5 -37.36 -12.31 24.39
CA GLY A 5 -36.09 -11.59 24.17
C GLY A 5 -36.13 -10.56 23.01
N LEU A 6 -36.83 -9.43 23.13
CA LEU A 6 -36.28 -8.06 23.40
C LEU A 6 -35.42 -7.43 22.28
N ILE A 7 -36.01 -6.51 21.49
CA ILE A 7 -35.32 -5.30 21.00
C ILE A 7 -36.27 -4.10 21.16
N LEU A 8 -35.78 -3.09 21.89
CA LEU A 8 -36.43 -1.86 22.31
C LEU A 8 -36.74 -0.90 21.14
N ALA A 9 -37.86 -0.20 21.26
CA ALA A 9 -38.22 1.01 20.53
C ALA A 9 -38.46 2.18 21.50
N ALA A 10 -38.54 3.38 20.92
CA ALA A 10 -38.75 4.73 21.50
C ALA A 10 -37.47 5.38 22.05
N GLY A 11 -37.08 6.61 21.66
CA GLY A 11 -37.73 7.67 20.92
C GLY A 11 -37.25 9.00 21.52
N LEU A 12 -36.81 9.97 20.71
CA LEU A 12 -36.62 11.36 21.17
C LEU A 12 -36.87 12.34 20.03
N SER A 13 -37.63 13.36 20.38
CA SER A 13 -38.40 14.28 19.55
C SER A 13 -37.59 15.39 18.89
N LEU A 14 -38.19 15.97 17.85
CA LEU A 14 -37.86 17.28 17.26
C LEU A 14 -37.91 18.39 18.32
N THR A 15 -36.89 19.26 18.29
CA THR A 15 -37.02 20.69 18.62
C THR A 15 -36.28 21.50 17.57
N ALA A 16 -36.99 22.47 17.01
CA ALA A 16 -36.56 23.37 15.94
C ALA A 16 -35.81 24.61 16.48
N VAL A 17 -35.46 25.48 15.52
CA VAL A 17 -34.99 26.88 15.64
C VAL A 17 -33.44 26.96 15.73
N ASN A 18 -32.70 27.63 14.83
CA ASN A 18 -32.90 29.01 14.42
C ASN A 18 -32.20 29.34 13.08
N THR A 19 -32.82 30.30 12.39
CA THR A 19 -32.41 31.00 11.17
C THR A 19 -31.21 31.94 11.36
N ALA A 20 -30.63 32.33 10.21
CA ALA A 20 -29.78 33.50 9.95
C ALA A 20 -28.25 33.39 10.21
N ASN A 21 -27.47 33.39 9.13
CA ASN A 21 -26.55 34.51 8.87
C ASN A 21 -26.06 34.49 7.41
N ALA A 22 -26.70 35.34 6.61
CA ALA A 22 -26.07 36.00 5.49
C ALA A 22 -25.55 37.38 5.98
N ALA A 23 -24.55 37.90 5.26
CA ALA A 23 -24.02 39.28 5.24
C ALA A 23 -22.76 39.54 6.11
N PRO A 24 -22.00 40.64 5.84
CA PRO A 24 -21.55 41.19 4.56
C PRO A 24 -20.07 41.67 4.58
N VAL A 25 -19.66 42.29 3.45
CA VAL A 25 -18.40 43.00 3.21
C VAL A 25 -18.20 44.22 4.12
N GLY A 26 -17.02 44.29 4.76
CA GLY A 26 -16.13 45.45 4.91
C GLY A 26 -16.56 46.69 5.71
N THR A 27 -15.90 46.96 6.84
CA THR A 27 -15.31 48.29 7.14
C THR A 27 -14.20 48.21 8.21
N SER A 28 -13.24 49.13 8.02
CA SER A 28 -11.98 49.39 8.73
C SER A 28 -12.06 49.60 10.25
N PHE A 29 -11.05 49.08 10.98
CA PHE A 29 -10.45 49.73 12.15
C PHE A 29 -8.92 49.61 12.06
N GLY A 30 -8.23 50.74 12.15
CA GLY A 30 -6.78 50.86 12.09
C GLY A 30 -6.11 50.87 13.45
N GLY A 31 -4.81 50.54 13.46
CA GLY A 31 -3.85 51.00 14.46
C GLY A 31 -3.13 49.91 15.26
N ALA A 32 -2.06 49.33 14.69
CA ALA A 32 -0.69 49.31 15.24
C ALA A 32 0.10 48.02 14.88
N GLY A 33 0.84 48.08 13.77
CA GLY A 33 2.23 47.62 13.65
C GLY A 33 2.58 46.14 13.86
N PHE A 34 2.40 45.32 12.82
CA PHE A 34 3.28 44.17 12.56
C PHE A 34 3.48 43.98 11.04
N ASP A 35 4.24 44.88 10.43
CA ASP A 35 4.89 44.62 9.14
C ASP A 35 6.31 44.11 9.39
N LYS A 36 6.55 42.82 9.13
CA LYS A 36 7.58 42.34 8.19
C LYS A 36 7.79 40.82 8.31
N VAL A 37 7.71 40.19 7.13
CA VAL A 37 8.02 38.80 6.76
C VAL A 37 6.97 37.73 7.13
N GLY A 38 5.74 37.92 6.63
CA GLY A 38 4.76 36.85 6.53
C GLY A 38 5.12 35.86 5.41
N LEU A 39 5.73 34.72 5.75
CA LEU A 39 5.60 33.52 4.93
C LEU A 39 4.10 33.21 4.83
N HIS A 40 3.59 33.22 3.61
CA HIS A 40 2.22 32.79 3.33
C HIS A 40 2.03 31.36 3.88
N PRO A 41 0.90 31.05 4.54
CA PRO A 41 0.54 29.67 4.83
C PRO A 41 0.44 28.93 3.49
N ILE A 42 1.19 27.84 3.36
CA ILE A 42 1.21 27.01 2.15
C ILE A 42 -0.18 26.36 2.00
N PRO A 43 -0.97 26.60 0.93
CA PRO A 43 -2.24 25.92 0.74
C PRO A 43 -2.04 24.44 0.33
N ALA A 44 -3.04 23.62 0.62
CA ALA A 44 -3.10 22.19 0.34
C ALA A 44 -2.81 21.85 -1.14
N GLN A 45 -1.94 20.85 -1.34
CA GLN A 45 -1.63 20.13 -2.59
C GLN A 45 -1.22 20.98 -3.80
N TYR A 46 0.09 21.08 -4.05
CA TYR A 46 0.64 21.54 -5.34
C TYR A 46 0.42 20.46 -6.41
N VAL A 47 -0.52 20.68 -7.35
CA VAL A 47 -0.74 19.80 -8.52
C VAL A 47 0.13 20.28 -9.68
N ASN A 48 0.93 19.39 -10.26
CA ASN A 48 1.73 19.70 -11.44
C ASN A 48 0.81 19.90 -12.67
N PRO A 49 0.72 21.12 -13.26
CA PRO A 49 -0.20 21.39 -14.38
C PRO A 49 0.14 20.58 -15.65
N TYR A 50 1.40 20.19 -15.82
CA TYR A 50 1.82 19.38 -16.97
C TYR A 50 1.29 17.96 -16.90
N GLU A 51 1.30 17.35 -15.71
CA GLU A 51 0.76 16.00 -15.50
C GLU A 51 -0.77 15.99 -15.60
N ALA A 52 -1.41 17.00 -15.02
CA ALA A 52 -2.87 17.16 -15.10
C ALA A 52 -3.35 17.32 -16.55
N ARG A 53 -2.62 18.11 -17.36
CA ARG A 53 -2.89 18.23 -18.80
C ARG A 53 -2.76 16.90 -19.54
N ARG A 54 -1.69 16.15 -19.29
CA ARG A 54 -1.49 14.83 -19.92
C ARG A 54 -2.60 13.83 -19.55
N GLN A 55 -3.09 13.88 -18.31
CA GLN A 55 -4.19 13.04 -17.87
C GLN A 55 -5.50 13.41 -18.58
N GLU A 56 -5.81 14.70 -18.74
CA GLU A 56 -6.97 15.17 -19.50
C GLU A 56 -6.86 14.79 -21.00
N ASP A 57 -5.67 14.95 -21.60
CA ASP A 57 -5.43 14.56 -22.99
C ASP A 57 -5.62 13.05 -23.21
N ALA A 58 -5.25 12.22 -22.23
CA ALA A 58 -5.46 10.78 -22.25
C ALA A 58 -6.94 10.37 -22.20
N LEU A 59 -7.84 11.27 -21.76
CA LEU A 59 -9.29 11.04 -21.81
C LEU A 59 -9.83 11.02 -23.24
N ARG A 60 -9.08 11.61 -24.20
CA ARG A 60 -9.49 11.73 -25.62
C ARG A 60 -10.89 12.33 -25.79
N LEU A 61 -11.22 13.34 -24.96
CA LEU A 61 -12.51 14.03 -25.00
C LEU A 61 -12.78 14.61 -26.40
N SER A 62 -13.90 14.18 -26.98
CA SER A 62 -14.40 14.67 -28.26
C SER A 62 -14.79 16.15 -28.17
N ARG A 63 -14.95 16.82 -29.32
CA ARG A 63 -15.44 18.21 -29.34
C ARG A 63 -16.84 18.33 -28.73
N ASN A 64 -17.66 17.29 -28.84
CA ASN A 64 -18.98 17.25 -28.23
C ASN A 64 -18.90 17.05 -26.72
N ASP A 65 -18.01 16.18 -26.24
CA ASP A 65 -17.78 15.96 -24.79
C ASP A 65 -17.34 17.26 -24.11
N ARG A 66 -16.42 17.98 -24.78
CA ARG A 66 -15.94 19.29 -24.31
C ARG A 66 -17.06 20.33 -24.28
N ARG A 67 -17.95 20.34 -25.28
CA ARG A 67 -19.13 21.22 -25.30
C ARG A 67 -20.07 20.90 -24.13
N THR A 68 -20.31 19.62 -23.86
CA THR A 68 -21.12 19.18 -22.72
C THR A 68 -20.53 19.66 -21.40
N ILE A 69 -19.21 19.50 -21.20
CA ILE A 69 -18.52 20.00 -20.01
C ILE A 69 -18.66 21.52 -19.84
N GLN A 70 -18.50 22.29 -20.92
CA GLN A 70 -18.72 23.74 -20.86
C GLN A 70 -20.17 24.10 -20.51
N GLY A 71 -21.16 23.38 -21.06
CA GLY A 71 -22.57 23.55 -20.70
C GLY A 71 -22.85 23.22 -19.23
N ASN A 72 -22.24 22.15 -18.72
CA ASN A 72 -22.37 21.71 -17.33
C ASN A 72 -21.72 22.69 -16.35
N LEU A 73 -20.58 23.28 -16.72
CA LEU A 73 -19.99 24.38 -15.96
C LEU A 73 -20.91 25.60 -15.92
N GLN A 74 -21.56 25.95 -17.04
CA GLN A 74 -22.53 27.06 -17.10
C GLN A 74 -23.76 26.80 -16.22
N SER A 75 -24.34 25.60 -16.26
CA SER A 75 -25.53 25.27 -15.45
C SER A 75 -25.22 25.25 -13.95
N LEU A 76 -23.97 24.97 -13.58
CA LEU A 76 -23.46 25.04 -12.22
C LEU A 76 -23.06 26.47 -11.78
N GLY A 77 -23.24 27.47 -12.65
CA GLY A 77 -22.96 28.89 -12.33
C GLY A 77 -21.52 29.34 -12.57
N PHE A 78 -20.68 28.51 -13.22
CA PHE A 78 -19.33 28.89 -13.65
C PHE A 78 -19.35 29.47 -15.07
N ASN A 79 -18.38 30.31 -15.43
CA ASN A 79 -18.32 30.96 -16.74
C ASN A 79 -17.14 30.46 -17.60
N PRO A 80 -17.32 29.35 -18.36
CA PRO A 80 -16.29 28.88 -19.29
C PRO A 80 -16.27 29.63 -20.63
N GLY A 81 -17.16 30.61 -20.86
CA GLY A 81 -17.45 31.14 -22.20
C GLY A 81 -18.42 30.24 -22.98
N PRO A 82 -18.57 30.44 -24.31
CA PRO A 82 -19.50 29.67 -25.13
C PRO A 82 -19.22 28.16 -25.09
N ALA A 83 -20.27 27.34 -25.12
CA ALA A 83 -20.15 25.87 -25.20
C ALA A 83 -19.84 25.45 -26.65
N ASP A 84 -18.64 25.77 -27.10
CA ASP A 84 -18.17 25.56 -28.48
C ASP A 84 -17.27 24.33 -28.64
N GLY A 85 -16.88 23.70 -27.54
CA GLY A 85 -15.96 22.55 -27.48
C GLY A 85 -14.48 22.94 -27.50
N LEU A 86 -14.15 24.23 -27.39
CA LEU A 86 -12.77 24.75 -27.36
C LEU A 86 -12.37 25.13 -25.92
N PHE A 87 -11.45 24.37 -25.32
CA PHE A 87 -10.97 24.64 -23.96
C PHE A 87 -9.87 25.73 -23.95
N GLY A 88 -10.30 26.99 -24.02
CA GLY A 88 -9.44 28.17 -23.87
C GLY A 88 -9.22 28.58 -22.41
N ALA A 89 -8.52 29.71 -22.20
CA ALA A 89 -8.18 30.22 -20.86
C ALA A 89 -9.42 30.35 -19.93
N ARG A 90 -10.53 30.88 -20.45
CA ARG A 90 -11.79 31.01 -19.68
C ARG A 90 -12.34 29.66 -19.22
N THR A 91 -12.30 28.64 -20.07
CA THR A 91 -12.72 27.28 -19.69
C THR A 91 -11.80 26.70 -18.61
N ARG A 92 -10.48 26.96 -18.68
CA ARG A 92 -9.53 26.53 -17.64
C ARG A 92 -9.80 27.19 -16.30
N ASP A 93 -10.08 28.49 -16.30
CA ASP A 93 -10.44 29.24 -15.09
C ASP A 93 -11.75 28.76 -14.48
N ALA A 94 -12.74 28.43 -15.33
CA ALA A 94 -14.01 27.85 -14.90
C ALA A 94 -13.83 26.45 -14.28
N ILE A 95 -13.02 25.58 -14.90
CA ILE A 95 -12.68 24.26 -14.34
C ILE A 95 -11.96 24.41 -13.00
N ALA A 96 -10.96 25.30 -12.90
CA ALA A 96 -10.23 25.54 -11.65
C ALA A 96 -11.16 26.07 -10.54
N SER A 97 -12.12 26.91 -10.90
CA SER A 97 -13.11 27.46 -9.96
C SER A 97 -14.08 26.38 -9.47
N TRP A 98 -14.55 25.51 -10.37
CA TRP A 98 -15.37 24.36 -10.00
C TRP A 98 -14.59 23.37 -9.13
N GLN A 99 -13.34 23.04 -9.47
CA GLN A 99 -12.48 22.18 -8.65
C GLN A 99 -12.34 22.71 -7.23
N ARG A 100 -12.10 24.02 -7.08
CA ARG A 100 -12.00 24.69 -5.78
C ARG A 100 -13.31 24.58 -4.99
N GLY A 101 -14.45 24.81 -5.64
CA GLY A 101 -15.78 24.71 -5.03
C GLY A 101 -16.14 23.28 -4.59
N SER A 102 -15.63 22.28 -5.29
CA SER A 102 -15.88 20.86 -5.03
C SER A 102 -14.87 20.21 -4.06
N GLY A 103 -13.92 20.97 -3.51
CA GLY A 103 -12.87 20.44 -2.62
C GLY A 103 -11.82 19.57 -3.33
N ASN A 104 -11.76 19.65 -4.67
CA ASN A 104 -10.83 18.90 -5.51
C ASN A 104 -9.50 19.65 -5.68
N PRO A 105 -8.40 18.94 -6.00
CA PRO A 105 -7.13 19.57 -6.33
C PRO A 105 -7.28 20.50 -7.55
N VAL A 106 -6.86 21.77 -7.40
CA VAL A 106 -7.08 22.82 -8.40
C VAL A 106 -5.96 22.81 -9.44
N SER A 107 -6.24 22.26 -10.62
CA SER A 107 -5.29 22.15 -11.73
C SER A 107 -5.74 22.89 -13.00
N GLY A 108 -7.04 23.17 -13.14
CA GLY A 108 -7.64 23.67 -14.39
C GLY A 108 -7.77 22.61 -15.50
N TYR A 109 -7.43 21.35 -15.19
CA TYR A 109 -7.55 20.20 -16.09
C TYR A 109 -8.35 19.08 -15.42
N LEU A 110 -9.22 18.41 -16.18
CA LEU A 110 -10.12 17.41 -15.65
C LEU A 110 -9.50 16.00 -15.71
N THR A 111 -9.66 15.25 -14.63
CA THR A 111 -9.48 13.79 -14.63
C THR A 111 -10.78 13.10 -15.06
N ARG A 112 -10.72 11.80 -15.39
CA ARG A 112 -11.92 11.02 -15.73
C ARG A 112 -12.98 11.08 -14.64
N GLN A 113 -12.55 10.97 -13.39
CA GLN A 113 -13.44 11.06 -12.24
C GLN A 113 -14.07 12.44 -12.12
N GLN A 114 -13.29 13.50 -12.35
CA GLN A 114 -13.79 14.88 -12.26
C GLN A 114 -14.76 15.24 -13.38
N VAL A 115 -14.62 14.68 -14.58
CA VAL A 115 -15.64 14.84 -15.64
C VAL A 115 -16.97 14.23 -15.15
N PHE A 116 -16.93 13.03 -14.57
CA PHE A 116 -18.12 12.41 -14.00
C PHE A 116 -18.74 13.25 -12.86
N ASP A 117 -17.93 13.69 -11.90
CA ASP A 117 -18.42 14.47 -10.74
C ASP A 117 -19.07 15.79 -11.21
N LEU A 118 -18.53 16.41 -12.26
CA LEU A 118 -19.09 17.62 -12.87
C LEU A 118 -20.44 17.33 -13.53
N ASP A 119 -20.52 16.26 -14.32
CA ASP A 119 -21.74 15.88 -15.05
C ASP A 119 -22.87 15.52 -14.08
N ASP A 120 -22.57 14.76 -13.03
CA ASP A 120 -23.52 14.43 -11.97
C ASP A 120 -23.98 15.67 -11.18
N ALA A 121 -23.06 16.58 -10.82
CA ALA A 121 -23.42 17.83 -10.16
C ALA A 121 -24.36 18.68 -11.04
N ALA A 122 -24.06 18.79 -12.34
CA ALA A 122 -24.88 19.54 -13.29
C ALA A 122 -26.27 18.93 -13.50
N LEU A 123 -26.40 17.60 -13.41
CA LEU A 123 -27.69 16.91 -13.44
C LEU A 123 -28.51 17.13 -12.16
N ARG A 124 -27.87 17.10 -10.98
CA ARG A 124 -28.53 17.39 -9.70
C ARG A 124 -29.06 18.81 -9.62
N ALA A 125 -28.39 19.76 -10.26
CA ALA A 125 -28.79 21.16 -10.30
C ALA A 125 -30.05 21.42 -11.16
N GLN A 126 -30.46 20.46 -12.00
CA GLN A 126 -31.64 20.61 -12.86
C GLN A 126 -32.95 20.22 -12.15
N PRO A 127 -34.10 20.83 -12.52
CA PRO A 127 -35.41 20.40 -12.03
C PRO A 127 -35.68 18.94 -12.45
N GLY A 128 -35.88 18.05 -11.47
CA GLY A 128 -36.01 16.60 -11.71
C GLY A 128 -34.69 15.80 -11.61
N GLY A 129 -33.58 16.45 -11.23
CA GLY A 129 -32.24 15.86 -11.17
C GLY A 129 -32.08 14.61 -10.31
N GLY A 130 -32.89 14.43 -9.26
CA GLY A 130 -32.80 13.26 -8.38
C GLY A 130 -32.98 11.91 -9.09
N GLN A 131 -33.95 11.81 -10.00
CA GLN A 131 -34.22 10.60 -10.78
C GLN A 131 -33.17 10.39 -11.89
N SER A 132 -32.69 11.49 -12.48
CA SER A 132 -31.66 11.46 -13.53
C SER A 132 -30.29 11.06 -12.96
N SER A 133 -29.94 11.54 -11.76
CA SER A 133 -28.73 11.11 -11.05
C SER A 133 -28.78 9.64 -10.65
N SER A 134 -29.92 9.11 -10.20
CA SER A 134 -30.04 7.67 -9.91
C SER A 134 -29.87 6.82 -11.16
N ASN A 135 -30.41 7.26 -12.30
CA ASN A 135 -30.26 6.56 -13.58
C ASN A 135 -28.81 6.59 -14.08
N LEU A 136 -28.10 7.71 -13.92
CA LEU A 136 -26.69 7.83 -14.27
C LEU A 136 -25.80 6.94 -13.41
N VAL A 137 -26.05 6.88 -12.09
CA VAL A 137 -25.31 5.99 -11.19
C VAL A 137 -25.52 4.52 -11.58
N ALA A 138 -26.74 4.14 -11.93
CA ALA A 138 -27.06 2.78 -12.40
C ALA A 138 -26.41 2.45 -13.75
N ASP A 139 -26.37 3.41 -14.67
CA ASP A 139 -25.67 3.33 -15.96
C ASP A 139 -24.16 3.06 -15.79
N LEU A 140 -23.50 3.85 -14.94
CA LEU A 140 -22.06 3.74 -14.68
C LEU A 140 -21.67 2.47 -13.94
N HIS A 141 -22.47 2.08 -12.94
CA HIS A 141 -22.26 0.80 -12.26
C HIS A 141 -22.29 -0.33 -13.28
N PHE A 142 -23.29 -0.33 -14.17
CA PHE A 142 -23.45 -1.35 -15.20
C PHE A 142 -22.29 -1.38 -16.21
N TRP A 143 -21.73 -0.22 -16.58
CA TRP A 143 -20.51 -0.14 -17.42
C TRP A 143 -19.31 -0.85 -16.80
N THR A 144 -19.11 -0.69 -15.49
CA THR A 144 -18.03 -1.38 -14.77
C THR A 144 -18.32 -2.86 -14.54
N GLU A 145 -19.56 -3.20 -14.17
CA GLU A 145 -20.01 -4.58 -13.89
C GLU A 145 -19.90 -5.48 -15.12
N THR A 146 -20.24 -4.94 -16.30
CA THR A 146 -20.15 -5.66 -17.58
C THR A 146 -18.70 -5.90 -18.04
N GLY A 147 -17.71 -5.29 -17.38
CA GLY A 147 -16.30 -5.34 -17.81
C GLY A 147 -16.01 -4.48 -19.04
N ALA A 148 -16.96 -3.65 -19.47
CA ALA A 148 -16.80 -2.76 -20.62
C ALA A 148 -15.71 -1.71 -20.39
N ALA A 149 -15.56 -1.25 -19.14
CA ALA A 149 -14.46 -0.38 -18.70
C ALA A 149 -13.06 -0.96 -18.94
N ASP A 150 -12.94 -2.29 -18.89
CA ASP A 150 -11.68 -3.03 -19.09
C ASP A 150 -11.41 -3.36 -20.57
N GLY A 151 -12.25 -2.88 -21.50
CA GLY A 151 -12.08 -3.12 -22.93
C GLY A 151 -12.81 -4.37 -23.46
N ASN A 152 -13.68 -5.01 -22.67
CA ASN A 152 -14.43 -6.20 -23.09
C ASN A 152 -15.56 -5.83 -24.08
N ILE A 153 -15.47 -6.31 -25.33
CA ILE A 153 -16.49 -6.10 -26.38
C ILE A 153 -17.87 -6.61 -25.94
N GLU A 154 -17.95 -7.80 -25.34
CA GLU A 154 -19.22 -8.37 -24.94
C GLU A 154 -19.83 -7.57 -23.78
N GLY A 155 -18.97 -7.06 -22.90
CA GLY A 155 -19.36 -6.08 -21.89
C GLY A 155 -19.96 -4.82 -22.50
N MET A 156 -19.30 -4.25 -23.51
CA MET A 156 -19.77 -3.06 -24.25
C MET A 156 -21.09 -3.32 -24.99
N ARG A 157 -21.29 -4.51 -25.56
CA ARG A 157 -22.55 -4.90 -26.23
C ARG A 157 -23.69 -5.03 -25.24
N ARG A 158 -23.47 -5.71 -24.11
CA ARG A 158 -24.46 -5.81 -23.03
C ARG A 158 -24.79 -4.44 -22.44
N TYR A 159 -23.78 -3.59 -22.28
CA TYR A 159 -23.96 -2.19 -21.89
C TYR A 159 -24.87 -1.44 -22.88
N LEU A 160 -24.58 -1.49 -24.18
CA LEU A 160 -25.38 -0.82 -25.22
C LEU A 160 -26.81 -1.35 -25.36
N GLN A 161 -27.07 -2.61 -24.99
CA GLN A 161 -28.43 -3.16 -24.96
C GLN A 161 -29.27 -2.54 -23.83
N ARG A 162 -28.66 -2.27 -22.67
CA ARG A 162 -29.37 -1.73 -21.50
C ARG A 162 -29.44 -0.20 -21.50
N TYR A 163 -28.35 0.45 -21.89
CA TYR A 163 -28.20 1.90 -21.93
C TYR A 163 -27.79 2.33 -23.35
N PRO A 164 -28.70 2.23 -24.33
CA PRO A 164 -28.39 2.56 -25.73
C PRO A 164 -27.98 4.03 -25.89
N ASN A 165 -28.46 4.93 -25.04
CA ASN A 165 -28.06 6.34 -25.02
C ASN A 165 -27.38 6.72 -23.69
N GLY A 166 -26.78 5.74 -23.02
CA GLY A 166 -26.07 5.94 -21.76
C GLY A 166 -24.77 6.71 -21.92
N TYR A 167 -24.19 7.11 -20.79
CA TYR A 167 -22.99 7.92 -20.69
C TYR A 167 -21.80 7.37 -21.49
N HIS A 168 -21.63 6.05 -21.52
CA HIS A 168 -20.54 5.37 -22.24
C HIS A 168 -20.96 4.81 -23.61
N ALA A 169 -22.15 5.11 -24.12
CA ALA A 169 -22.68 4.49 -25.34
C ALA A 169 -21.81 4.80 -26.58
N ASP A 170 -21.38 6.05 -26.73
CA ASP A 170 -20.54 6.44 -27.87
C ASP A 170 -19.11 5.88 -27.75
N VAL A 171 -18.58 5.80 -26.52
CA VAL A 171 -17.30 5.14 -26.25
C VAL A 171 -17.38 3.65 -26.64
N ALA A 172 -18.44 2.97 -26.21
CA ALA A 172 -18.70 1.56 -26.51
C ALA A 172 -18.80 1.33 -28.02
N ARG A 173 -19.62 2.11 -28.74
CA ARG A 173 -19.79 2.01 -30.20
C ARG A 173 -18.50 2.24 -30.95
N ASN A 174 -17.74 3.28 -30.59
CA ASN A 174 -16.48 3.62 -31.25
C ASN A 174 -15.41 2.56 -31.00
N GLN A 175 -15.34 2.00 -29.79
CA GLN A 175 -14.41 0.91 -29.47
C GLN A 175 -14.78 -0.40 -30.18
N ILE A 176 -16.06 -0.75 -30.23
CA ILE A 176 -16.57 -1.90 -31.01
C ILE A 176 -16.25 -1.71 -32.50
N ARG A 177 -16.49 -0.52 -33.07
CA ARG A 177 -16.21 -0.21 -34.47
C ARG A 177 -14.71 -0.31 -34.76
N ALA A 178 -13.87 0.31 -33.93
CA ALA A 178 -12.42 0.30 -34.10
C ALA A 178 -11.83 -1.12 -34.07
N GLN A 179 -12.30 -1.97 -33.15
CA GLN A 179 -11.88 -3.36 -33.07
C GLN A 179 -12.43 -4.23 -34.21
N ASN A 180 -13.67 -4.00 -34.68
CA ASN A 180 -14.25 -4.74 -35.82
C ASN A 180 -13.53 -4.47 -37.16
N THR A 181 -12.94 -3.29 -37.34
CA THR A 181 -12.14 -2.97 -38.55
C THR A 181 -10.83 -3.74 -38.65
N GLN A 182 -10.40 -4.45 -37.60
CA GLN A 182 -9.10 -5.14 -37.55
C GLN A 182 -9.17 -6.67 -37.76
N VAL A 183 -10.36 -7.27 -37.85
CA VAL A 183 -10.49 -8.73 -38.04
C VAL A 183 -10.06 -9.13 -39.46
N SER A 184 -9.12 -10.06 -39.59
CA SER A 184 -8.69 -10.56 -40.90
C SER A 184 -9.84 -11.26 -41.64
N SER A 185 -9.85 -11.22 -42.98
CA SER A 185 -10.83 -11.96 -43.78
C SER A 185 -10.79 -13.47 -43.53
N ASP A 186 -9.62 -13.97 -43.15
CA ASP A 186 -9.34 -15.39 -43.00
C ASP A 186 -9.87 -15.90 -41.66
N GLU A 187 -9.70 -15.11 -40.59
CA GLU A 187 -10.28 -15.42 -39.28
C GLU A 187 -11.81 -15.45 -39.33
N ARG A 188 -12.43 -14.50 -40.05
CA ARG A 188 -13.88 -14.47 -40.25
C ARG A 188 -14.39 -15.72 -40.97
N ARG A 189 -13.64 -16.21 -41.96
CA ARG A 189 -14.00 -17.41 -42.71
C ARG A 189 -13.85 -18.65 -41.84
N PHE A 190 -12.75 -18.76 -41.10
CA PHE A 190 -12.47 -19.90 -40.22
C PHE A 190 -13.48 -20.00 -39.08
N TRP A 191 -13.85 -18.86 -38.48
CA TRP A 191 -14.87 -18.81 -37.44
C TRP A 191 -16.24 -19.29 -37.92
N ARG A 192 -16.63 -18.98 -39.16
CA ARG A 192 -17.88 -19.49 -39.74
C ARG A 192 -17.87 -21.02 -39.82
N GLN A 193 -16.78 -21.59 -40.31
CA GLN A 193 -16.61 -23.05 -40.41
C GLN A 193 -16.65 -23.72 -39.04
N VAL A 194 -15.99 -23.13 -38.04
CA VAL A 194 -15.97 -23.64 -36.66
C VAL A 194 -17.38 -23.66 -36.05
N ARG A 195 -18.17 -22.62 -36.30
CA ARG A 195 -19.56 -22.54 -35.86
C ARG A 195 -20.49 -23.50 -36.62
N ASP A 196 -20.25 -23.73 -37.90
CA ASP A 196 -21.06 -24.66 -38.69
C ASP A 196 -20.82 -26.12 -38.25
N VAL A 197 -19.60 -26.43 -37.80
CA VAL A 197 -19.23 -27.76 -37.28
C VAL A 197 -19.63 -27.97 -35.82
N ASP A 198 -19.51 -26.94 -34.98
CA ASP A 198 -19.98 -26.90 -33.57
C ASP A 198 -19.49 -28.07 -32.67
N THR A 199 -18.24 -28.48 -32.81
CA THR A 199 -17.64 -29.54 -31.96
C THR A 199 -16.57 -29.01 -31.02
N PRO A 200 -16.33 -29.65 -29.86
CA PRO A 200 -15.25 -29.25 -28.95
C PRO A 200 -13.89 -29.17 -29.64
N HIS A 201 -13.60 -30.09 -30.55
CA HIS A 201 -12.36 -30.10 -31.32
C HIS A 201 -12.24 -28.89 -32.26
N ALA A 202 -13.31 -28.53 -32.99
CA ALA A 202 -13.31 -27.36 -33.88
C ALA A 202 -13.08 -26.05 -33.11
N TYR A 203 -13.70 -25.90 -31.93
CA TYR A 203 -13.46 -24.73 -31.08
C TYR A 203 -12.04 -24.71 -30.51
N ARG A 204 -11.47 -25.85 -30.10
CA ARG A 204 -10.07 -25.94 -29.67
C ARG A 204 -9.09 -25.56 -30.80
N LEU A 205 -9.34 -26.03 -32.02
CA LEU A 205 -8.54 -25.67 -33.20
C LEU A 205 -8.63 -24.17 -33.53
N TYR A 206 -9.83 -23.59 -33.44
CA TYR A 206 -9.99 -22.15 -33.59
C TYR A 206 -9.15 -21.35 -32.57
N LEU A 207 -9.13 -21.83 -31.32
CA LEU A 207 -8.39 -21.20 -30.23
C LEU A 207 -6.88 -21.43 -30.29
N GLU A 208 -6.43 -22.45 -30.99
CA GLU A 208 -5.01 -22.70 -31.28
C GLU A 208 -4.51 -21.79 -32.41
N GLU A 209 -5.30 -21.64 -33.48
CA GLU A 209 -4.96 -20.82 -34.64
C GLU A 209 -5.10 -19.32 -34.35
N TYR A 210 -6.12 -18.94 -33.57
CA TYR A 210 -6.39 -17.57 -33.17
C TYR A 210 -6.49 -17.44 -31.63
N PRO A 211 -5.37 -17.62 -30.88
CA PRO A 211 -5.39 -17.58 -29.42
C PRO A 211 -5.81 -16.24 -28.81
N ARG A 212 -5.65 -15.16 -29.58
CA ARG A 212 -6.15 -13.81 -29.28
C ARG A 212 -7.14 -13.32 -30.33
N GLY A 213 -7.77 -14.25 -31.02
CA GLY A 213 -8.74 -13.99 -32.07
C GLY A 213 -9.94 -13.20 -31.58
N HIS A 214 -10.55 -12.45 -32.49
CA HIS A 214 -11.77 -11.69 -32.24
C HIS A 214 -12.93 -12.57 -31.78
N TYR A 215 -12.96 -13.85 -32.16
CA TYR A 215 -13.98 -14.81 -31.72
C TYR A 215 -13.50 -15.78 -30.63
N ALA A 216 -12.31 -15.59 -30.06
CA ALA A 216 -11.75 -16.51 -29.06
C ALA A 216 -12.68 -16.65 -27.84
N ASN A 217 -13.25 -15.54 -27.36
CA ASN A 217 -14.20 -15.56 -26.25
C ASN A 217 -15.49 -16.33 -26.59
N ASN A 218 -15.98 -16.22 -27.82
CA ASN A 218 -17.14 -16.96 -28.29
C ASN A 218 -16.84 -18.46 -28.40
N ALA A 219 -15.65 -18.82 -28.90
CA ALA A 219 -15.20 -20.20 -28.98
C ALA A 219 -15.07 -20.84 -27.59
N TYR A 220 -14.49 -20.11 -26.62
CA TYR A 220 -14.39 -20.59 -25.23
C TYR A 220 -15.74 -20.71 -24.54
N ALA A 221 -16.66 -19.76 -24.75
CA ALA A 221 -18.00 -19.84 -24.19
C ALA A 221 -18.74 -21.08 -24.70
N ARG A 222 -18.71 -21.30 -26.02
CA ARG A 222 -19.38 -22.45 -26.65
C ARG A 222 -18.71 -23.78 -26.30
N LEU A 223 -17.38 -23.81 -26.24
CA LEU A 223 -16.62 -24.99 -25.81
C LEU A 223 -16.97 -25.42 -24.38
N ARG A 224 -17.25 -24.47 -23.46
CA ARG A 224 -17.67 -24.80 -22.08
C ARG A 224 -19.09 -25.32 -21.97
N GLU A 225 -19.98 -24.87 -22.84
CA GLU A 225 -21.35 -25.41 -22.91
C GLU A 225 -21.34 -26.88 -23.35
N ILE A 226 -20.41 -27.26 -24.24
CA ILE A 226 -20.33 -28.61 -24.82
C ILE A 226 -19.32 -29.50 -24.05
N ASP A 227 -18.31 -28.92 -23.41
CA ASP A 227 -17.26 -29.59 -22.62
C ASP A 227 -17.01 -28.84 -21.30
N PRO A 228 -17.82 -29.09 -20.25
CA PRO A 228 -17.80 -28.36 -18.98
C PRO A 228 -16.50 -28.47 -18.18
N GLN A 229 -15.63 -29.42 -18.51
CA GLN A 229 -14.32 -29.59 -17.87
C GLN A 229 -13.26 -28.66 -18.47
N THR A 230 -13.59 -27.91 -19.53
CA THR A 230 -12.68 -26.95 -20.16
C THR A 230 -12.35 -25.79 -19.20
N PRO A 231 -11.07 -25.56 -18.87
CA PRO A 231 -10.66 -24.43 -18.04
C PRO A 231 -11.07 -23.09 -18.66
N ASN A 232 -11.64 -22.18 -17.86
CA ASN A 232 -12.02 -20.85 -18.31
C ASN A 232 -10.78 -19.95 -18.50
N PRO A 233 -10.44 -19.52 -19.72
CA PRO A 233 -9.31 -18.63 -19.96
C PRO A 233 -9.63 -17.15 -19.66
N ASN A 234 -10.91 -16.84 -19.50
CA ASN A 234 -11.41 -15.58 -18.95
C ASN A 234 -11.69 -15.66 -17.44
N ALA A 235 -11.33 -16.76 -16.76
CA ALA A 235 -11.07 -16.65 -15.33
C ALA A 235 -9.93 -15.65 -15.23
N ARG A 236 -10.16 -14.50 -14.56
CA ARG A 236 -9.13 -13.47 -14.38
C ARG A 236 -7.82 -14.20 -14.09
N PRO A 237 -6.78 -14.06 -14.95
CA PRO A 237 -5.51 -14.75 -14.73
C PRO A 237 -5.13 -14.56 -13.27
N ALA A 238 -4.62 -15.58 -12.60
CA ALA A 238 -4.36 -15.49 -11.15
C ALA A 238 -3.53 -14.22 -10.79
N HIS A 239 -2.64 -13.80 -11.69
CA HIS A 239 -1.89 -12.55 -11.58
C HIS A 239 -2.70 -11.26 -11.75
N ILE A 240 -3.86 -11.25 -12.40
CA ILE A 240 -4.79 -10.10 -12.46
C ILE A 240 -5.61 -10.00 -11.18
N VAL A 241 -6.09 -11.13 -10.63
CA VAL A 241 -6.78 -11.15 -9.33
C VAL A 241 -5.85 -10.67 -8.23
N ALA A 242 -4.65 -11.26 -8.15
CA ALA A 242 -3.65 -10.88 -7.17
C ALA A 242 -3.15 -9.44 -7.36
N TRP A 243 -3.11 -8.93 -8.60
CA TRP A 243 -2.77 -7.52 -8.86
C TRP A 243 -3.84 -6.58 -8.32
N ASN A 244 -5.12 -6.88 -8.55
CA ASN A 244 -6.22 -6.06 -8.05
C ASN A 244 -6.28 -6.06 -6.52
N GLU A 245 -6.03 -7.20 -5.88
CA GLU A 245 -5.90 -7.28 -4.42
C GLU A 245 -4.70 -6.47 -3.90
N ALA A 246 -3.54 -6.59 -4.54
CA ALA A 246 -2.35 -5.82 -4.17
C ALA A 246 -2.59 -4.31 -4.29
N ARG A 247 -3.29 -3.88 -5.35
CA ARG A 247 -3.72 -2.48 -5.53
C ARG A 247 -4.76 -2.01 -4.51
N GLN A 248 -5.71 -2.86 -4.14
CA GLN A 248 -6.71 -2.52 -3.13
C GLN A 248 -6.09 -2.39 -1.74
N ARG A 249 -5.11 -3.24 -1.41
CA ARG A 249 -4.38 -3.16 -0.13
C ARG A 249 -3.39 -2.00 -0.11
N ASP A 250 -2.75 -1.68 -1.23
CA ASP A 250 -1.74 -0.62 -1.41
C ASP A 250 -0.65 -0.60 -0.31
N THR A 251 -0.16 -1.79 0.07
CA THR A 251 0.87 -1.95 1.10
C THR A 251 2.14 -2.57 0.53
N ILE A 252 3.28 -2.32 1.19
CA ILE A 252 4.56 -2.97 0.88
C ILE A 252 4.39 -4.50 0.85
N ALA A 253 3.73 -5.07 1.86
CA ALA A 253 3.49 -6.52 1.95
C ALA A 253 2.64 -7.05 0.78
N GLY A 254 1.58 -6.32 0.40
CA GLY A 254 0.70 -6.71 -0.72
C GLY A 254 1.43 -6.72 -2.07
N TYR A 255 2.27 -5.73 -2.35
CA TYR A 255 3.05 -5.70 -3.59
C TYR A 255 4.25 -6.66 -3.60
N GLU A 256 4.87 -6.94 -2.44
CA GLU A 256 5.92 -7.97 -2.31
C GLU A 256 5.36 -9.38 -2.53
N GLU A 257 4.19 -9.69 -1.95
CA GLU A 257 3.49 -10.95 -2.16
C GLU A 257 3.12 -11.15 -3.63
N TYR A 258 2.61 -10.09 -4.28
CA TYR A 258 2.30 -10.10 -5.71
C TYR A 258 3.53 -10.43 -6.57
N LEU A 259 4.65 -9.74 -6.33
CA LEU A 259 5.89 -9.93 -7.10
C LEU A 259 6.56 -11.28 -6.85
N ARG A 260 6.36 -11.87 -5.67
CA ARG A 260 6.86 -13.22 -5.34
C ARG A 260 6.14 -14.29 -6.15
N ASN A 261 4.81 -14.18 -6.25
CA ASN A 261 3.97 -15.17 -6.94
C ASN A 261 3.94 -14.95 -8.46
N PHE A 262 4.11 -13.71 -8.93
CA PHE A 262 3.98 -13.34 -10.34
C PHE A 262 5.09 -12.40 -10.86
N PRO A 263 6.38 -12.77 -10.76
CA PRO A 263 7.52 -11.89 -11.03
C PRO A 263 7.63 -11.40 -12.48
N ASN A 264 7.05 -12.14 -13.43
CA ASN A 264 7.09 -11.86 -14.87
C ASN A 264 5.73 -11.44 -15.45
N SER A 265 4.76 -11.11 -14.58
CA SER A 265 3.45 -10.63 -15.02
C SER A 265 3.54 -9.25 -15.69
N GLN A 266 2.53 -8.92 -16.49
CA GLN A 266 2.43 -7.60 -17.13
C GLN A 266 2.42 -6.44 -16.14
N HIS A 267 1.93 -6.67 -14.90
CA HIS A 267 1.91 -5.65 -13.84
C HIS A 267 3.12 -5.72 -12.89
N ALA A 268 4.07 -6.64 -13.12
CA ALA A 268 5.26 -6.74 -12.28
C ALA A 268 6.13 -5.46 -12.34
N ARG A 269 6.09 -4.73 -13.46
CA ARG A 269 6.76 -3.41 -13.57
C ARG A 269 6.06 -2.38 -12.67
N ASP A 270 4.74 -2.27 -12.79
CA ASP A 270 3.95 -1.29 -12.04
C ASP A 270 4.00 -1.58 -10.53
N ALA A 271 3.94 -2.86 -10.14
CA ALA A 271 4.11 -3.30 -8.76
C ALA A 271 5.49 -2.92 -8.19
N ARG A 272 6.58 -3.06 -8.97
CA ARG A 272 7.94 -2.65 -8.55
C ARG A 272 8.05 -1.13 -8.40
N VAL A 273 7.44 -0.37 -9.31
CA VAL A 273 7.40 1.10 -9.24
C VAL A 273 6.64 1.53 -7.99
N ARG A 274 5.43 1.00 -7.76
CA ARG A 274 4.62 1.34 -6.59
C ARG A 274 5.26 0.89 -5.28
N LEU A 275 5.90 -0.27 -5.25
CA LEU A 275 6.68 -0.74 -4.10
C LEU A 275 7.86 0.19 -3.79
N LYS A 276 8.55 0.71 -4.82
CA LYS A 276 9.62 1.70 -4.65
C LYS A 276 9.06 3.02 -4.12
N GLU A 277 7.92 3.48 -4.63
CA GLU A 277 7.22 4.67 -4.13
C GLU A 277 6.77 4.52 -2.68
N LEU A 278 6.11 3.42 -2.32
CA LEU A 278 5.67 3.17 -0.94
C LEU A 278 6.85 3.05 0.03
N ARG A 279 7.95 2.43 -0.41
CA ARG A 279 9.21 2.41 0.36
C ARG A 279 9.79 3.82 0.49
N ASN A 280 9.74 4.62 -0.56
CA ASN A 280 10.14 6.02 -0.51
C ASN A 280 9.20 6.87 0.37
N ASP A 281 7.88 6.63 0.37
CA ASP A 281 6.90 7.31 1.22
C ASP A 281 7.04 6.91 2.70
N THR A 282 7.46 5.67 3.00
CA THR A 282 7.89 5.31 4.36
C THR A 282 9.16 6.05 4.77
N VAL A 283 10.07 6.35 3.84
CA VAL A 283 11.21 7.25 4.08
C VAL A 283 10.72 8.69 4.27
N THR A 284 9.77 9.18 3.47
CA THR A 284 9.16 10.52 3.58
C THR A 284 8.39 10.71 4.89
N SER A 285 7.74 9.68 5.43
CA SER A 285 7.03 9.75 6.71
C SER A 285 7.97 9.82 7.92
N HIS A 286 9.12 9.14 7.88
CA HIS A 286 10.13 9.23 8.94
C HIS A 286 10.95 10.52 8.84
N GLU A 287 11.31 10.90 7.63
CA GLU A 287 12.00 12.15 7.33
C GLU A 287 11.14 13.36 7.70
N MET A 288 9.85 13.37 7.34
CA MET A 288 8.94 14.48 7.66
C MET A 288 8.69 14.60 9.17
N ARG A 289 8.64 13.49 9.91
CA ARG A 289 8.58 13.52 11.39
C ARG A 289 9.86 14.09 12.00
N ALA A 290 11.03 13.68 11.50
CA ALA A 290 12.31 14.20 11.95
C ALA A 290 12.48 15.70 11.60
N TRP A 291 12.04 16.10 10.41
CA TRP A 291 12.02 17.48 9.96
C TRP A 291 11.08 18.35 10.80
N ARG A 292 9.84 17.91 11.06
CA ARG A 292 8.92 18.63 11.96
C ARG A 292 9.51 18.80 13.35
N ARG A 293 10.15 17.75 13.90
CA ARG A 293 10.84 17.84 15.20
C ARG A 293 11.98 18.87 15.16
N ALA A 294 12.79 18.86 14.09
CA ALA A 294 13.86 19.85 13.91
C ALA A 294 13.32 21.28 13.79
N GLN A 295 12.15 21.46 13.15
CA GLN A 295 11.46 22.75 13.09
C GLN A 295 10.85 23.18 14.43
N THR A 296 10.29 22.25 15.21
CA THR A 296 9.76 22.56 16.55
C THR A 296 10.87 22.93 17.52
N ASP A 297 12.00 22.24 17.48
CA ASP A 297 13.16 22.54 18.35
C ASP A 297 13.92 23.80 17.89
N ASP A 298 13.95 24.08 16.58
CA ASP A 298 14.59 25.24 15.94
C ASP A 298 16.03 25.51 16.42
N THR A 299 16.82 24.46 16.63
CA THR A 299 18.22 24.58 17.06
C THR A 299 19.19 24.02 16.03
N ILE A 300 20.42 24.54 16.04
CA ILE A 300 21.51 24.05 15.18
C ILE A 300 21.73 22.54 15.38
N ALA A 301 21.56 22.03 16.61
CA ALA A 301 21.73 20.61 16.93
C ALA A 301 20.61 19.76 16.30
N ALA A 302 19.35 20.19 16.41
CA ALA A 302 18.22 19.45 15.85
C ALA A 302 18.26 19.38 14.31
N TYR A 303 18.64 20.48 13.64
CA TYR A 303 18.82 20.49 12.19
C TYR A 303 20.02 19.67 11.71
N ARG A 304 21.11 19.60 12.49
CA ARG A 304 22.25 18.72 12.19
C ARG A 304 21.89 17.24 12.34
N ASP A 305 21.19 16.88 13.42
CA ASP A 305 20.71 15.51 13.64
C ASP A 305 19.79 15.06 12.49
N TYR A 306 18.94 15.96 11.99
CA TYR A 306 18.14 15.72 10.79
C TYR A 306 19.02 15.47 9.54
N ILE A 307 20.03 16.33 9.27
CA ILE A 307 20.94 16.15 8.11
C ILE A 307 21.73 14.85 8.22
N ASP A 308 22.24 14.50 9.40
CA ASP A 308 23.03 13.29 9.61
C ASP A 308 22.20 12.02 9.39
N ARG A 309 20.91 12.06 9.72
CA ARG A 309 19.97 10.95 9.57
C ARG A 309 19.38 10.83 8.17
N PHE A 310 19.32 11.93 7.43
CA PHE A 310 18.80 12.02 6.07
C PHE A 310 19.73 12.85 5.18
N PRO A 311 20.95 12.37 4.86
CA PRO A 311 21.98 13.16 4.17
C PRO A 311 21.61 13.59 2.75
N GLU A 312 20.76 12.81 2.07
CA GLU A 312 20.17 13.14 0.77
C GLU A 312 18.69 13.55 0.88
N GLY A 313 18.26 13.91 2.09
CA GLY A 313 16.87 14.25 2.40
C GLY A 313 16.37 15.50 1.68
N TYR A 314 15.07 15.53 1.39
CA TYR A 314 14.38 16.63 0.72
C TYR A 314 14.58 17.98 1.45
N PHE A 315 14.62 17.99 2.79
CA PHE A 315 14.76 19.21 3.59
C PHE A 315 16.20 19.55 3.98
N VAL A 316 17.22 18.84 3.50
CA VAL A 316 18.64 19.11 3.84
C VAL A 316 19.04 20.54 3.52
N ARG A 317 18.65 21.06 2.35
CA ARG A 317 18.93 22.46 1.97
C ARG A 317 18.24 23.47 2.89
N HIS A 318 17.05 23.15 3.38
CA HIS A 318 16.30 23.99 4.32
C HIS A 318 16.96 23.98 5.70
N ALA A 319 17.35 22.80 6.19
CA ALA A 319 18.09 22.62 7.44
C ALA A 319 19.42 23.41 7.43
N GLN A 320 20.19 23.31 6.34
CA GLN A 320 21.46 24.03 6.18
C GLN A 320 21.26 25.55 6.18
N LYS A 321 20.24 26.05 5.47
CA LYS A 321 19.89 27.48 5.46
C LYS A 321 19.53 27.95 6.87
N ARG A 322 18.71 27.19 7.60
CA ARG A 322 18.30 27.56 8.96
C ARG A 322 19.46 27.54 9.95
N ILE A 323 20.37 26.57 9.84
CA ILE A 323 21.63 26.56 10.62
C ILE A 323 22.44 27.83 10.37
N LYS A 324 22.54 28.30 9.12
CA LYS A 324 23.27 29.54 8.78
C LYS A 324 22.61 30.76 9.42
N GLU A 325 21.28 30.84 9.40
CA GLU A 325 20.50 31.92 10.03
C GLU A 325 20.65 31.92 11.56
N LEU A 326 20.52 30.75 12.21
CA LEU A 326 20.69 30.60 13.66
C LEU A 326 22.11 30.92 14.12
N LYS A 327 23.13 30.63 13.30
CA LYS A 327 24.52 31.05 13.56
C LYS A 327 24.70 32.55 13.46
N ARG A 328 23.98 33.21 12.53
CA ARG A 328 24.06 34.66 12.30
C ARG A 328 23.32 35.45 13.38
N ASN A 329 22.21 34.93 13.88
CA ASN A 329 21.36 35.56 14.89
C ASN A 329 21.72 35.16 16.33
N LYS A 330 22.92 34.61 16.57
CA LYS A 330 23.38 34.34 17.94
C LYS A 330 23.41 35.68 18.69
N PRO A 331 22.66 35.87 19.78
CA PRO A 331 22.82 37.07 20.58
C PRO A 331 24.27 37.08 21.09
N ARG A 332 25.04 38.09 20.66
CA ARG A 332 26.25 38.55 21.36
C ARG A 332 25.75 39.12 22.69
N ASN A 333 25.48 38.27 23.67
CA ASN A 333 25.05 38.74 24.98
C ASN A 333 25.98 38.15 26.03
N ASP A 334 26.79 39.03 26.60
CA ASP A 334 27.97 38.78 27.40
C ASP A 334 27.60 38.42 28.87
N ALA A 335 26.49 37.73 29.09
CA ALA A 335 25.93 37.50 30.43
C ALA A 335 25.67 36.02 30.80
N GLN A 336 26.07 35.06 29.98
CA GLN A 336 26.13 33.64 30.40
C GLN A 336 27.24 32.94 29.60
N PRO A 337 28.19 32.25 30.24
CA PRO A 337 29.22 31.49 29.52
C PRO A 337 28.56 30.59 28.48
N ALA A 338 29.01 30.67 27.22
CA ALA A 338 28.35 30.00 26.10
C ALA A 338 28.24 28.47 26.28
N ASP A 339 29.12 27.90 27.10
CA ASP A 339 29.08 26.50 27.52
C ASP A 339 27.89 26.18 28.44
N GLN A 340 27.42 27.11 29.28
CA GLN A 340 26.22 26.91 30.11
C GLN A 340 24.94 26.82 29.29
N VAL A 341 24.82 27.65 28.24
CA VAL A 341 23.68 27.61 27.32
C VAL A 341 23.71 26.30 26.52
N ALA A 342 24.88 25.95 25.98
CA ALA A 342 25.06 24.69 25.26
C ALA A 342 24.83 23.46 26.14
N TRP A 343 25.18 23.53 27.43
CA TRP A 343 24.93 22.47 28.41
C TRP A 343 23.45 22.30 28.72
N LYS A 344 22.72 23.40 28.98
CA LYS A 344 21.26 23.36 29.18
C LYS A 344 20.57 22.73 27.97
N GLU A 345 21.03 23.08 26.77
CA GLU A 345 20.48 22.54 25.53
C GLU A 345 20.81 21.06 25.32
N ALA A 346 22.05 20.63 25.59
CA ALA A 346 22.43 19.21 25.54
C ALA A 346 21.59 18.36 26.50
N ARG A 347 21.32 18.88 27.71
CA ARG A 347 20.43 18.26 28.69
C ARG A 347 18.96 18.25 28.28
N ARG A 348 18.48 19.30 27.62
CA ARG A 348 17.10 19.38 27.12
C ARG A 348 16.84 18.33 26.05
N ILE A 349 17.79 18.17 25.12
CA ILE A 349 17.67 17.23 24.00
C ILE A 349 17.93 15.78 24.44
N ASP A 350 18.88 15.59 25.36
CA ASP A 350 19.27 14.31 25.97
C ASP A 350 19.57 13.18 24.95
N THR A 351 20.33 13.51 23.91
CA THR A 351 20.74 12.54 22.87
C THR A 351 22.26 12.39 22.78
N ILE A 352 22.71 11.25 22.23
CA ILE A 352 24.11 11.00 21.88
C ILE A 352 24.68 12.16 21.07
N SER A 353 23.96 12.63 20.04
CA SER A 353 24.34 13.75 19.18
C SER A 353 24.46 15.07 19.98
N GLY A 354 23.50 15.36 20.86
CA GLY A 354 23.48 16.58 21.67
C GLY A 354 24.70 16.70 22.60
N TYR A 355 25.02 15.63 23.35
CA TYR A 355 26.21 15.62 24.22
C TYR A 355 27.53 15.54 23.44
N THR A 356 27.54 14.85 22.29
CA THR A 356 28.74 14.81 21.41
C THR A 356 29.06 16.20 20.86
N LEU A 357 28.04 16.96 20.44
CA LEU A 357 28.20 18.34 19.98
C LEU A 357 28.69 19.26 21.11
N PHE A 358 28.10 19.13 22.31
CA PHE A 358 28.55 19.89 23.47
C PHE A 358 30.02 19.65 23.79
N LEU A 359 30.45 18.39 23.81
CA LEU A 359 31.84 18.01 24.08
C LEU A 359 32.80 18.44 22.97
N ARG A 360 32.36 18.47 21.70
CA ARG A 360 33.18 18.96 20.58
C ARG A 360 33.38 20.48 20.67
N ASP A 361 32.30 21.22 20.92
CA ASP A 361 32.32 22.68 20.89
C ASP A 361 32.87 23.27 22.20
N TYR A 362 32.78 22.53 23.32
CA TYR A 362 33.23 22.94 24.66
C TYR A 362 33.98 21.83 25.42
N PRO A 363 35.11 21.31 24.89
CA PRO A 363 35.81 20.15 25.45
C PRO A 363 36.35 20.38 26.88
N ASN A 364 36.64 21.63 27.22
CA ASN A 364 37.21 22.06 28.50
C ASN A 364 36.17 22.66 29.46
N SER A 365 34.87 22.56 29.16
CA SER A 365 33.83 23.03 30.07
C SER A 365 33.86 22.24 31.38
N ARG A 366 33.54 22.90 32.50
CA ARG A 366 33.32 22.22 33.80
C ARG A 366 32.24 21.14 33.74
N ARG A 367 31.35 21.19 32.73
CA ARG A 367 30.29 20.19 32.50
C ARG A 367 30.69 19.07 31.55
N ALA A 368 31.90 19.09 30.99
CA ALA A 368 32.38 18.03 30.11
C ALA A 368 32.38 16.64 30.78
N PRO A 369 32.72 16.47 32.07
CA PRO A 369 32.60 15.17 32.73
C PRO A 369 31.14 14.68 32.80
N ASP A 370 30.20 15.55 33.19
CA ASP A 370 28.77 15.24 33.25
C ASP A 370 28.22 14.80 31.88
N ALA A 371 28.62 15.51 30.81
CA ALA A 371 28.23 15.18 29.44
C ALA A 371 28.78 13.84 28.96
N ARG A 372 30.03 13.49 29.31
CA ARG A 372 30.64 12.19 28.96
C ARG A 372 29.92 11.05 29.66
N LYS A 373 29.63 11.20 30.96
CA LYS A 373 28.89 10.21 31.74
C LYS A 373 27.51 9.95 31.13
N ARG A 374 26.75 11.02 30.81
CA ARG A 374 25.42 10.87 30.21
C ARG A 374 25.46 10.27 28.80
N LEU A 375 26.49 10.62 28.01
CA LEU A 375 26.73 10.03 26.69
C LEU A 375 27.00 8.52 26.79
N GLU A 376 27.75 8.08 27.80
CA GLU A 376 28.01 6.66 28.07
C GLU A 376 26.75 5.91 28.48
N GLU A 377 25.94 6.48 29.39
CA GLU A 377 24.63 5.92 29.78
C GLU A 377 23.71 5.74 28.57
N LEU A 378 23.57 6.78 27.72
CA LEU A 378 22.73 6.72 26.52
C LEU A 378 23.23 5.69 25.49
N ARG A 379 24.54 5.47 25.41
CA ARG A 379 25.12 4.40 24.59
C ARG A 379 24.82 3.03 25.17
N GLY A 380 24.92 2.87 26.49
CA GLY A 380 24.52 1.67 27.22
C GLY A 380 23.04 1.31 26.98
N ASP A 381 22.15 2.29 27.13
CA ASP A 381 20.71 2.13 26.85
C ASP A 381 20.43 1.73 25.40
N ALA A 382 21.18 2.30 24.45
CA ALA A 382 21.06 1.95 23.05
C ALA A 382 21.49 0.49 22.78
N ILE A 383 22.53 0.02 23.45
CA ILE A 383 22.96 -1.38 23.40
C ILE A 383 21.89 -2.28 24.02
N ALA A 384 21.34 -1.92 25.20
CA ALA A 384 20.27 -2.67 25.86
C ALA A 384 18.98 -2.76 25.00
N ARG A 385 18.63 -1.70 24.27
CA ARG A 385 17.50 -1.72 23.31
C ARG A 385 17.77 -2.66 22.13
N LYS A 386 19.01 -2.69 21.61
CA LYS A 386 19.40 -3.61 20.54
C LYS A 386 19.39 -5.06 21.02
N ASP A 387 19.89 -5.32 22.22
CA ASP A 387 19.85 -6.62 22.91
C ASP A 387 18.40 -7.13 23.03
N MET A 388 17.50 -6.32 23.59
CA MET A 388 16.08 -6.67 23.70
C MET A 388 15.41 -6.97 22.35
N LYS A 389 15.73 -6.21 21.30
CA LYS A 389 15.19 -6.45 19.95
C LYS A 389 15.69 -7.78 19.36
N ALA A 390 16.98 -8.06 19.51
CA ALA A 390 17.57 -9.31 19.04
C ALA A 390 17.00 -10.52 19.79
N TRP A 391 16.79 -10.37 21.10
CA TRP A 391 16.14 -11.38 21.93
C TRP A 391 14.70 -11.68 21.46
N ARG A 392 13.88 -10.64 21.24
CA ARG A 392 12.51 -10.83 20.72
C ARG A 392 12.49 -11.59 19.40
N ARG A 393 13.39 -11.27 18.48
CA ARG A 393 13.51 -11.99 17.20
C ARG A 393 13.87 -13.46 17.41
N ALA A 394 14.80 -13.76 18.33
CA ALA A 394 15.16 -15.13 18.64
C ALA A 394 13.98 -15.93 19.23
N GLN A 395 13.15 -15.29 20.07
CA GLN A 395 11.92 -15.88 20.59
C GLN A 395 10.83 -16.09 19.52
N GLU A 396 10.67 -15.14 18.60
CA GLU A 396 9.71 -15.24 17.48
C GLU A 396 10.09 -16.36 16.51
N GLU A 397 11.38 -16.55 16.25
CA GLU A 397 11.87 -17.60 15.37
C GLU A 397 11.90 -18.98 16.05
N ASP A 398 12.10 -19.01 17.37
CA ASP A 398 12.22 -20.19 18.24
C ASP A 398 13.05 -21.34 17.64
N SER A 399 14.16 -20.99 17.01
CA SER A 399 14.99 -21.93 16.24
C SER A 399 16.42 -21.99 16.79
N ILE A 400 17.12 -23.10 16.52
CA ILE A 400 18.56 -23.23 16.81
C ILE A 400 19.35 -22.07 16.19
N SER A 401 19.00 -21.66 14.97
CA SER A 401 19.67 -20.56 14.26
C SER A 401 19.38 -19.20 14.91
N GLY A 402 18.11 -18.94 15.29
CA GLY A 402 17.68 -17.70 15.92
C GLY A 402 18.37 -17.45 17.27
N TYR A 403 18.42 -18.45 18.16
CA TYR A 403 19.10 -18.31 19.45
C TYR A 403 20.63 -18.29 19.33
N ALA A 404 21.21 -18.97 18.33
CA ALA A 404 22.65 -18.88 18.06
C ALA A 404 23.05 -17.47 17.57
N ALA A 405 22.27 -16.87 16.67
CA ALA A 405 22.51 -15.51 16.19
C ALA A 405 22.38 -14.46 17.30
N TYR A 406 21.45 -14.64 18.24
CA TYR A 406 21.36 -13.78 19.42
C TYR A 406 22.62 -13.85 20.29
N LEU A 407 23.11 -15.05 20.59
CA LEU A 407 24.30 -15.25 21.42
C LEU A 407 25.59 -14.74 20.76
N ASP A 408 25.66 -14.74 19.43
CA ASP A 408 26.78 -14.16 18.67
C ASP A 408 26.78 -12.63 18.76
N GLY A 409 25.62 -11.99 18.58
CA GLY A 409 25.50 -10.53 18.66
C GLY A 409 25.55 -9.97 20.09
N PHE A 410 25.14 -10.76 21.09
CA PHE A 410 25.04 -10.36 22.50
C PHE A 410 25.58 -11.45 23.42
N PRO A 411 26.89 -11.76 23.39
CA PRO A 411 27.50 -12.87 24.14
C PRO A 411 27.44 -12.69 25.66
N ASN A 412 27.24 -11.46 26.14
CA ASN A 412 27.00 -11.12 27.55
C ASN A 412 25.69 -10.32 27.70
N GLY A 413 24.74 -10.50 26.78
CA GLY A 413 23.44 -9.84 26.80
C GLY A 413 22.60 -10.26 28.00
N ARG A 414 21.58 -9.46 28.32
CA ARG A 414 20.68 -9.70 29.46
C ARG A 414 20.00 -11.07 29.38
N PHE A 415 19.76 -11.59 28.17
CA PHE A 415 19.03 -12.84 27.93
C PHE A 415 19.95 -13.99 27.52
N GLU A 416 21.26 -13.86 27.71
CA GLU A 416 22.27 -14.87 27.36
C GLU A 416 21.95 -16.24 27.98
N ARG A 417 21.65 -16.27 29.29
CA ARG A 417 21.32 -17.51 30.01
C ARG A 417 20.07 -18.19 29.47
N ASP A 418 19.05 -17.40 29.15
CA ASP A 418 17.78 -17.88 28.61
C ASP A 418 17.95 -18.44 27.19
N ALA A 419 18.66 -17.71 26.33
CA ALA A 419 18.99 -18.14 24.98
C ALA A 419 19.79 -19.46 24.97
N ARG A 420 20.81 -19.59 25.83
CA ARG A 420 21.58 -20.84 25.95
C ARG A 420 20.74 -22.01 26.42
N ARG A 421 19.82 -21.79 27.37
CA ARG A 421 18.91 -22.83 27.85
C ARG A 421 18.02 -23.32 26.71
N ARG A 422 17.35 -22.39 26.00
CA ARG A 422 16.43 -22.74 24.91
C ARG A 422 17.15 -23.41 23.74
N LEU A 423 18.34 -22.95 23.40
CA LEU A 423 19.18 -23.59 22.38
C LEU A 423 19.52 -25.05 22.70
N ARG A 424 19.81 -25.37 23.98
CA ARG A 424 20.05 -26.76 24.42
C ARG A 424 18.79 -27.60 24.32
N GLU A 425 17.64 -27.08 24.75
CA GLU A 425 16.35 -27.77 24.64
C GLU A 425 16.04 -28.13 23.20
N LEU A 426 16.11 -27.16 22.28
CA LEU A 426 15.84 -27.38 20.87
C LEU A 426 16.80 -28.40 20.24
N ARG A 427 18.09 -28.36 20.60
CA ARG A 427 19.08 -29.36 20.16
C ARG A 427 18.75 -30.77 20.68
N ASN A 428 18.37 -30.88 21.95
CA ASN A 428 18.02 -32.16 22.55
C ASN A 428 16.75 -32.75 21.92
N THR A 429 15.74 -31.92 21.63
CA THR A 429 14.51 -32.33 20.92
C THR A 429 14.82 -32.76 19.49
N SER A 430 15.61 -31.98 18.74
CA SER A 430 16.05 -32.39 17.39
C SER A 430 16.85 -33.69 17.41
N GLN A 431 17.67 -33.93 18.44
CA GLN A 431 18.42 -35.18 18.61
C GLN A 431 17.54 -36.36 19.06
N SER A 432 16.46 -36.13 19.81
CA SER A 432 15.50 -37.21 20.16
C SER A 432 14.69 -37.67 18.95
N ASP A 433 14.32 -36.74 18.07
CA ASP A 433 13.57 -37.06 16.84
C ASP A 433 14.45 -37.70 15.75
N ALA A 434 15.76 -37.46 15.81
CA ALA A 434 16.77 -38.01 14.91
C ALA A 434 17.29 -39.41 15.31
N ARG A 435 16.80 -40.03 16.40
CA ARG A 435 17.21 -41.40 16.75
C ARG A 435 16.91 -42.36 15.60
N PRO A 436 17.88 -43.16 15.12
CA PRO A 436 17.64 -44.21 14.14
C PRO A 436 16.46 -45.11 14.56
N ALA A 437 15.65 -45.53 13.59
CA ALA A 437 14.41 -46.27 13.87
C ALA A 437 14.67 -47.58 14.63
N ASP A 438 15.84 -48.20 14.42
CA ASP A 438 16.29 -49.40 15.13
C ASP A 438 16.59 -49.12 16.60
N GLN A 439 17.20 -47.99 16.95
CA GLN A 439 17.41 -47.62 18.36
C GLN A 439 16.08 -47.45 19.12
N ARG A 440 15.08 -46.81 18.51
CA ARG A 440 13.75 -46.66 19.13
C ARG A 440 13.05 -48.00 19.31
N ALA A 441 13.13 -48.86 18.30
CA ALA A 441 12.55 -50.19 18.35
C ALA A 441 13.27 -51.08 19.39
N TRP A 442 14.58 -50.93 19.55
CA TRP A 442 15.37 -51.61 20.57
C TRP A 442 14.96 -51.17 21.98
N GLU A 443 14.86 -49.87 22.24
CA GLU A 443 14.40 -49.33 23.53
C GLU A 443 12.98 -49.81 23.87
N ALA A 444 12.08 -49.85 22.89
CA ALA A 444 10.73 -50.38 23.07
C ALA A 444 10.70 -51.89 23.37
N ALA A 445 11.52 -52.68 22.67
CA ALA A 445 11.66 -54.11 22.94
C ALA A 445 12.25 -54.35 24.35
N HIS A 446 13.23 -53.54 24.75
CA HIS A 446 13.86 -53.64 26.05
C HIS A 446 12.93 -53.23 27.19
N LYS A 447 12.13 -52.17 27.00
CA LYS A 447 11.10 -51.72 27.95
C LYS A 447 9.98 -52.74 28.12
N THR A 448 9.56 -53.39 27.04
CA THR A 448 8.54 -54.43 27.07
C THR A 448 9.08 -55.71 27.73
N GLY A 449 10.35 -56.04 27.47
CA GLY A 449 11.07 -57.10 28.16
C GLY A 449 10.62 -58.53 27.82
N THR A 450 9.71 -58.72 26.87
CA THR A 450 9.16 -60.04 26.53
C THR A 450 9.90 -60.73 25.38
N LEU A 451 9.83 -62.06 25.35
CA LEU A 451 10.41 -62.89 24.30
C LEU A 451 9.93 -62.44 22.90
N GLU A 452 8.63 -62.16 22.75
CA GLU A 452 8.05 -61.72 21.48
C GLU A 452 8.48 -60.32 21.06
N ALA A 453 8.70 -59.39 22.01
CA ALA A 453 9.19 -58.05 21.69
C ALA A 453 10.62 -58.08 21.12
N TYR A 454 11.50 -58.91 21.68
CA TYR A 454 12.87 -59.08 21.15
C TYR A 454 12.91 -59.85 19.83
N LYS A 455 12.05 -60.87 19.63
CA LYS A 455 11.92 -61.57 18.34
C LYS A 455 11.44 -60.63 17.23
N ARG A 456 10.44 -59.80 17.52
CA ARG A 456 9.95 -58.78 16.59
C ARG A 456 11.05 -57.80 16.21
N PHE A 457 11.82 -57.30 17.18
CA PHE A 457 12.95 -56.41 16.91
C PHE A 457 13.98 -57.06 15.97
N LEU A 458 14.36 -58.32 16.21
CA LEU A 458 15.29 -59.05 15.37
C LEU A 458 14.80 -59.27 13.93
N ARG A 459 13.48 -59.39 13.74
CA ARG A 459 12.86 -59.52 12.42
C ARG A 459 12.84 -58.19 11.68
N ASP A 460 12.43 -57.13 12.36
CA ASP A 460 12.19 -55.83 11.73
C ASP A 460 13.52 -55.06 11.51
N TYR A 461 14.59 -55.36 12.28
CA TYR A 461 15.91 -54.71 12.21
C TYR A 461 17.10 -55.70 12.23
N PRO A 462 17.25 -56.57 11.22
CA PRO A 462 18.22 -57.68 11.23
C PRO A 462 19.69 -57.25 11.15
N HIS A 463 19.97 -56.00 10.79
CA HIS A 463 21.31 -55.43 10.65
C HIS A 463 21.64 -54.39 11.73
N SER A 464 20.78 -54.23 12.74
CA SER A 464 21.04 -53.28 13.83
C SER A 464 22.21 -53.69 14.70
N SER A 465 22.95 -52.72 15.24
CA SER A 465 24.03 -52.95 16.22
C SER A 465 23.51 -53.60 17.51
N TYR A 466 22.21 -53.55 17.79
CA TYR A 466 21.58 -54.17 18.97
C TYR A 466 21.21 -55.66 18.77
N VAL A 467 21.39 -56.23 17.58
CA VAL A 467 21.06 -57.64 17.28
C VAL A 467 21.73 -58.65 18.24
N PRO A 468 23.03 -58.53 18.60
CA PRO A 468 23.66 -59.45 19.54
C PRO A 468 22.99 -59.44 20.92
N LEU A 469 22.60 -58.25 21.40
CA LEU A 469 21.93 -58.06 22.69
C LEU A 469 20.51 -58.61 22.67
N ALA A 470 19.78 -58.42 21.58
CA ALA A 470 18.44 -58.98 21.40
C ALA A 470 18.46 -60.52 21.38
N LYS A 471 19.41 -61.13 20.66
CA LYS A 471 19.59 -62.60 20.65
C LYS A 471 19.91 -63.16 22.03
N ASN A 472 20.71 -62.44 22.83
CA ASN A 472 21.02 -62.85 24.20
C ASN A 472 19.77 -62.84 25.09
N ASN A 473 18.97 -61.77 25.01
CA ASN A 473 17.70 -61.69 25.76
C ASN A 473 16.71 -62.78 25.36
N VAL A 474 16.59 -63.10 24.06
CA VAL A 474 15.77 -64.22 23.57
C VAL A 474 16.25 -65.55 24.15
N ARG A 475 17.57 -65.80 24.21
CA ARG A 475 18.12 -67.03 24.81
C ARG A 475 17.84 -67.12 26.31
N ARG A 476 17.92 -66.01 27.03
CA ARG A 476 17.66 -65.97 28.47
C ARG A 476 16.19 -66.20 28.80
N LEU A 477 15.28 -65.66 27.99
CA LEU A 477 13.82 -65.73 28.20
C LEU A 477 13.18 -66.99 27.60
N SER A 478 13.93 -67.78 26.82
CA SER A 478 13.50 -69.08 26.27
C SER A 478 13.92 -70.27 27.14
N LYS A 479 14.59 -70.02 28.27
CA LYS A 479 14.88 -71.00 29.33
C LYS A 479 13.93 -70.73 30.48
#